data_AF-A0A0N4UG23-F1
#
_entry.id   AF-A0A0N4UG23-F1
#
_cell.length_a   1.000
_cell.length_b   1.000
_cell.length_c   1.000
_cell.angle_alpha   90.00
_cell.angle_beta   90.00
_cell.angle_gamma   90.00
#
_symmetry.space_group_name_H-M   'P 1'
#
loop_
_entity.id
_entity.type
_entity.pdbx_description
1 polymer ?
#
loop_
_entity_poly.entity_id
_entity_poly.type
_entity_poly.pdbx_seq_one_letter_code
_entity_poly.pdbx_strand_id
1 'polypeptide(L)'
;MASSSRRLKKELVDIQNSDSKAFCHIEYDDSNLLHWTGLLIPDKEPYNKGAFKVSIDFPVEYPFKPPKITFLTKIYHPNVDEKGQICLPIISPENWKPATKTEQVMNALLGLITEPEPDHPLRGDLELKGYEENIAAKFKGIGNMRTILVTGGTGLVGRAIQKIVTNEESRSDENWIFIGSKEADLTDIESVRKIFQKYHPTHIIHLAAMVGGLFHNLRNNLKFFLTNMKINENVLSACNEFNVQKCVSCLSTCIFPDKTSYPIDETMIHNGPPHESNFGYSYAKRMIDVLNKGYAQEYGRKYTAVIPCNVFGPYDNYNLENSHVIPAFIHKTYLAKKSNTPLQAINFCFHYKYSYFMFGSGKPLRQFIYSLDLARLFIWVVRNYEEIDPIILSVGEEDEVSIMDALKAVVKAFDFKGEIIQDITKADGQYKKTASNAKLRKYLPDFKFTPFQTAIDESVQWFIENYESARK
;
A
#
# COMPACT_ATOMS: atom_id res chain seq x y z
N MET A 1 21.98 35.62 -26.83
CA MET A 1 21.08 35.21 -25.73
C MET A 1 19.61 35.57 -25.96
N ALA A 2 19.23 36.80 -26.36
CA ALA A 2 17.81 37.16 -26.45
C ALA A 2 16.98 36.32 -27.46
N SER A 3 17.54 35.92 -28.61
CA SER A 3 16.80 35.13 -29.60
C SER A 3 16.64 33.66 -29.20
N SER A 4 17.66 33.05 -28.58
CA SER A 4 17.63 31.66 -28.14
C SER A 4 16.60 31.45 -27.03
N SER A 5 16.58 32.31 -26.01
CA SER A 5 15.58 32.25 -24.94
C SER A 5 14.15 32.42 -25.46
N ARG A 6 13.92 33.28 -26.46
CA ARG A 6 12.57 33.47 -27.04
C ARG A 6 12.10 32.24 -27.81
N ARG A 7 12.99 31.58 -28.55
CA ARG A 7 12.71 30.32 -29.25
C ARG A 7 12.38 29.21 -28.25
N LEU A 8 13.20 29.05 -27.21
CA LEU A 8 13.04 28.01 -26.20
C LEU A 8 11.75 28.17 -25.39
N LYS A 9 11.40 29.40 -24.98
CA LYS A 9 10.10 29.65 -24.32
C LYS A 9 8.92 29.22 -25.19
N LYS A 10 8.98 29.49 -26.50
CA LYS A 10 7.92 29.08 -27.42
C LYS A 10 7.85 27.55 -27.54
N GLU A 11 8.99 26.88 -27.70
CA GLU A 11 9.02 25.42 -27.78
C GLU A 11 8.56 24.74 -26.49
N LEU A 12 8.89 25.31 -25.33
CA LEU A 12 8.43 24.80 -24.04
C LEU A 12 6.90 24.85 -23.97
N VAL A 13 6.29 25.97 -24.37
CA VAL A 13 4.82 26.12 -24.43
C VAL A 13 4.20 25.15 -25.45
N ASP A 14 4.83 24.99 -26.62
CA ASP A 14 4.36 24.04 -27.64
C ASP A 14 4.36 22.61 -27.07
N ILE A 15 5.41 22.19 -26.34
CA ILE A 15 5.51 20.85 -25.74
C ILE A 15 4.52 20.67 -24.59
N GLN A 16 4.38 21.67 -23.71
CA GLN A 16 3.43 21.59 -22.59
C GLN A 16 1.97 21.51 -23.04
N ASN A 17 1.66 22.06 -24.22
CA ASN A 17 0.33 21.98 -24.83
C ASN A 17 0.19 20.78 -25.78
N SER A 18 1.23 19.97 -25.99
CA SER A 18 1.19 18.77 -26.80
C SER A 18 0.44 17.66 -26.07
N ASP A 19 -0.43 16.94 -26.76
CA ASP A 19 -1.09 15.74 -26.21
C ASP A 19 -0.11 14.55 -26.05
N SER A 20 1.13 14.69 -26.53
CA SER A 20 2.13 13.63 -26.45
C SER A 20 2.63 13.43 -25.03
N LYS A 21 2.23 12.32 -24.41
CA LYS A 21 2.72 11.88 -23.08
C LYS A 21 4.15 11.31 -23.11
N ALA A 22 4.75 11.20 -24.30
CA ALA A 22 6.03 10.53 -24.49
C ALA A 22 7.21 11.31 -23.89
N PHE A 23 7.12 12.64 -23.78
CA PHE A 23 8.09 13.46 -23.06
C PHE A 23 7.37 14.46 -22.14
N CYS A 24 7.50 14.28 -20.83
CA CYS A 24 6.70 15.01 -19.84
C CYS A 24 7.52 15.39 -18.60
N HIS A 25 6.88 16.06 -17.63
CA HIS A 25 7.51 16.53 -16.38
C HIS A 25 8.80 17.34 -16.61
N ILE A 26 8.73 18.32 -17.53
CA ILE A 26 9.89 19.15 -17.88
C ILE A 26 10.20 20.12 -16.74
N GLU A 27 11.39 19.98 -16.17
CA GLU A 27 11.99 20.85 -15.16
C GLU A 27 13.06 21.73 -15.81
N TYR A 28 13.06 23.03 -15.52
CA TYR A 28 14.05 23.99 -16.00
C TYR A 28 14.22 25.12 -14.98
N ASP A 29 15.33 25.85 -15.08
CA ASP A 29 15.60 27.05 -14.29
C ASP A 29 15.18 28.29 -15.08
N ASP A 30 14.27 29.11 -14.53
CA ASP A 30 13.85 30.37 -15.15
C ASP A 30 15.01 31.33 -15.42
N SER A 31 16.08 31.25 -14.63
CA SER A 31 17.31 32.04 -14.81
C SER A 31 18.23 31.47 -15.90
N ASN A 32 18.08 30.18 -16.24
CA ASN A 32 18.85 29.52 -17.30
C ASN A 32 17.99 28.51 -18.09
N LEU A 33 17.25 29.03 -19.06
CA LEU A 33 16.43 28.25 -19.98
C LEU A 33 17.22 27.32 -20.93
N LEU A 34 18.55 27.35 -20.91
CA LEU A 34 19.39 26.52 -21.78
C LEU A 34 19.59 25.10 -21.24
N HIS A 35 19.08 24.76 -20.06
CA HIS A 35 19.14 23.40 -19.52
C HIS A 35 17.77 22.92 -19.07
N TRP A 36 17.28 21.85 -19.69
CA TRP A 36 16.02 21.20 -19.32
C TRP A 36 16.30 19.77 -18.86
N THR A 37 15.48 19.28 -17.93
CA THR A 37 15.34 17.84 -17.69
C THR A 37 13.90 17.42 -17.83
N GLY A 38 13.65 16.19 -18.25
CA GLY A 38 12.29 15.66 -18.37
C GLY A 38 12.27 14.14 -18.38
N LEU A 39 11.08 13.55 -18.35
CA LEU A 39 10.86 12.11 -18.40
C LEU A 39 10.44 11.68 -19.79
N LEU A 40 11.19 10.75 -20.36
CA LEU A 40 10.84 10.04 -21.57
C LEU A 40 10.10 8.75 -21.21
N ILE A 41 8.89 8.57 -21.74
CA ILE A 41 8.01 7.43 -21.47
C ILE A 41 7.73 6.70 -22.79
N PRO A 42 8.50 5.66 -23.13
CA PRO A 42 8.23 4.82 -24.29
C PRO A 42 6.89 4.11 -24.14
N ASP A 43 6.17 3.89 -25.24
CA ASP A 43 4.89 3.17 -25.27
C ASP A 43 5.02 1.75 -25.83
N LYS A 44 6.16 1.42 -26.46
CA LYS A 44 6.48 0.11 -27.04
C LYS A 44 7.55 -0.68 -26.29
N GLU A 45 7.43 -2.00 -26.32
CA GLU A 45 8.45 -2.92 -25.79
C GLU A 45 9.79 -2.74 -26.53
N PRO A 46 10.95 -2.96 -25.87
CA PRO A 46 11.10 -3.47 -24.50
C PRO A 46 11.07 -2.39 -23.40
N TYR A 47 10.99 -1.10 -23.76
CA TYR A 47 11.17 0.01 -22.82
C TYR A 47 9.88 0.61 -22.27
N ASN A 48 8.69 0.16 -22.71
CA ASN A 48 7.38 0.68 -22.28
C ASN A 48 7.01 0.48 -20.81
N LYS A 49 7.85 -0.21 -20.03
CA LYS A 49 7.68 -0.37 -18.59
C LYS A 49 8.54 0.59 -17.77
N GLY A 50 9.32 1.46 -18.41
CA GLY A 50 10.21 2.42 -17.75
C GLY A 50 9.83 3.88 -18.06
N ALA A 51 10.24 4.77 -17.16
CA ALA A 51 10.33 6.21 -17.44
C ALA A 51 11.79 6.62 -17.27
N PHE A 52 12.36 7.28 -18.28
CA PHE A 52 13.79 7.58 -18.33
C PHE A 52 14.01 9.08 -18.22
N LYS A 53 14.71 9.52 -17.18
CA LYS A 53 15.07 10.94 -17.04
C LYS A 53 16.18 11.27 -18.02
N VAL A 54 15.98 12.33 -18.80
CA VAL A 54 16.92 12.85 -19.80
C VAL A 54 17.18 14.33 -19.54
N SER A 55 18.42 14.77 -19.78
CA SER A 55 18.77 16.19 -19.84
C SER A 55 18.89 16.64 -21.30
N ILE A 56 18.52 17.90 -21.53
CA ILE A 56 18.68 18.60 -22.80
C ILE A 56 19.45 19.89 -22.52
N ASP A 57 20.66 19.95 -23.05
CA ASP A 57 21.58 21.07 -22.93
C ASP A 57 21.64 21.84 -24.25
N PHE A 58 21.07 23.05 -24.27
CA PHE A 58 21.05 23.91 -25.43
C PHE A 58 22.30 24.80 -25.47
N PRO A 59 23.07 24.83 -26.57
CA PRO A 59 24.18 25.76 -26.70
C PRO A 59 23.67 27.20 -26.80
N VAL A 60 24.52 28.16 -26.47
CA VAL A 60 24.18 29.59 -26.48
C VAL A 60 23.79 30.08 -27.89
N GLU A 61 24.30 29.39 -28.91
CA GLU A 61 24.04 29.61 -30.33
C GLU A 61 22.77 28.94 -30.85
N TYR A 62 21.99 28.24 -30.00
CA TYR A 62 20.73 27.62 -30.41
C TYR A 62 19.75 28.65 -31.01
N PRO A 63 19.06 28.37 -32.15
CA PRO A 63 18.97 27.08 -32.84
C PRO A 63 20.03 26.86 -33.93
N PHE A 64 21.07 27.70 -34.03
CA PHE A 64 22.11 27.52 -35.06
C PHE A 64 23.07 26.37 -34.78
N LYS A 65 23.16 25.93 -33.52
CA LYS A 65 23.83 24.68 -33.12
C LYS A 65 22.83 23.73 -32.45
N PRO A 66 22.99 22.40 -32.61
CA PRO A 66 22.09 21.42 -32.02
C PRO A 66 22.21 21.38 -30.48
N PRO A 67 21.14 20.97 -29.78
CA PRO A 67 21.22 20.64 -28.36
C PRO A 67 22.00 19.33 -28.15
N LYS A 68 22.51 19.13 -26.95
CA LYS A 68 23.04 17.85 -26.49
C LYS A 68 22.00 17.17 -25.61
N ILE A 69 21.77 15.88 -25.84
CA ILE A 69 20.87 15.07 -25.00
C ILE A 69 21.70 14.04 -24.23
N THR A 70 21.35 13.80 -22.97
CA THR A 70 22.00 12.79 -22.14
C THR A 70 20.97 12.06 -21.27
N PHE A 71 21.03 10.73 -21.24
CA PHE A 71 20.27 9.93 -20.29
C PHE A 71 20.84 10.07 -18.88
N LEU A 72 20.04 10.57 -17.95
CA LEU A 72 20.36 10.59 -16.52
C LEU A 72 19.97 9.25 -15.87
N THR A 73 18.88 8.64 -16.32
CA THR A 73 18.54 7.26 -15.96
C THR A 73 19.35 6.30 -16.82
N LYS A 74 20.11 5.38 -16.20
CA LYS A 74 20.84 4.35 -16.94
C LYS A 74 19.89 3.52 -17.79
N ILE A 75 20.19 3.43 -19.08
CA ILE A 75 19.46 2.62 -20.07
C ILE A 75 20.44 1.67 -20.75
N TYR A 76 20.02 0.44 -20.99
CA TYR A 76 20.79 -0.53 -21.77
C TYR A 76 20.26 -0.52 -23.20
N HIS A 77 20.96 0.16 -24.11
CA HIS A 77 20.58 0.42 -25.49
C HIS A 77 21.85 0.55 -26.35
N PRO A 78 21.91 0.06 -27.61
CA PRO A 78 23.14 0.00 -28.40
C PRO A 78 23.62 1.39 -28.80
N ASN A 79 22.67 2.31 -29.04
CA ASN A 79 22.98 3.70 -29.37
C ASN A 79 23.09 4.62 -28.14
N VAL A 80 23.24 4.06 -26.93
CA VAL A 80 23.47 4.84 -25.69
C VAL A 80 24.67 4.28 -24.93
N ASP A 81 25.67 5.12 -24.68
CA ASP A 81 26.88 4.71 -23.95
C ASP A 81 26.66 4.57 -22.43
N GLU A 82 27.69 4.20 -21.69
CA GLU A 82 27.61 4.06 -20.22
C GLU A 82 27.45 5.37 -19.45
N LYS A 83 27.77 6.50 -20.10
CA LYS A 83 27.62 7.86 -19.57
C LYS A 83 26.29 8.49 -19.96
N GLY A 84 25.43 7.76 -20.68
CA GLY A 84 24.13 8.22 -21.16
C GLY A 84 24.17 9.07 -22.42
N GLN A 85 25.33 9.19 -23.09
CA GLN A 85 25.45 9.90 -24.36
C GLN A 85 24.84 9.08 -25.49
N ILE A 86 24.23 9.77 -26.45
CA ILE A 86 23.38 9.17 -27.48
C ILE A 86 23.94 9.57 -28.84
N CYS A 87 24.00 8.62 -29.76
CA CYS A 87 24.16 8.93 -31.18
C CYS A 87 22.76 9.08 -31.79
N LEU A 88 22.29 10.31 -31.94
CA LEU A 88 20.99 10.60 -32.51
C LEU A 88 21.18 11.45 -33.78
N PRO A 89 20.95 10.90 -35.00
CA PRO A 89 21.30 11.57 -36.25
C PRO A 89 20.69 12.96 -36.40
N ILE A 90 19.47 13.20 -35.89
CA ILE A 90 18.79 14.49 -36.03
C ILE A 90 19.51 15.66 -35.33
N ILE A 91 20.34 15.38 -34.32
CA ILE A 91 21.12 16.38 -33.57
C ILE A 91 22.61 16.35 -33.92
N SER A 92 23.03 15.53 -34.88
CA SER A 92 24.41 15.56 -35.32
C SER A 92 24.69 16.85 -36.09
N PRO A 93 25.90 17.47 -35.94
CA PRO A 93 26.20 18.75 -36.55
C PRO A 93 25.97 18.80 -38.06
N GLU A 94 26.22 17.70 -38.78
CA GLU A 94 25.99 17.59 -40.22
C GLU A 94 24.50 17.54 -40.63
N ASN A 95 23.61 17.07 -39.76
CA ASN A 95 22.18 16.90 -40.06
C ASN A 95 21.29 17.98 -39.42
N TRP A 96 21.83 18.73 -38.46
CA TRP A 96 21.07 19.72 -37.70
C TRP A 96 20.56 20.86 -38.60
N LYS A 97 19.25 21.12 -38.49
CA LYS A 97 18.61 22.26 -39.16
C LYS A 97 18.10 23.23 -38.09
N PRO A 98 18.38 24.54 -38.18
CA PRO A 98 17.86 25.52 -37.19
C PRO A 98 16.34 25.62 -37.10
N ALA A 99 15.61 25.03 -38.06
CA ALA A 99 14.16 24.91 -38.01
C ALA A 99 13.68 23.78 -37.08
N THR A 100 14.50 22.75 -36.86
CA THR A 100 14.15 21.57 -36.05
C THR A 100 13.79 21.96 -34.62
N LYS A 101 12.62 21.52 -34.16
CA LYS A 101 12.12 21.76 -32.80
C LYS A 101 12.54 20.65 -31.84
N THR A 102 12.62 20.97 -30.56
CA THR A 102 12.90 20.02 -29.47
C THR A 102 11.90 18.85 -29.47
N GLU A 103 10.61 19.10 -29.72
CA GLU A 103 9.61 18.03 -29.86
C GLU A 103 9.98 17.00 -30.94
N GLN A 104 10.49 17.45 -32.09
CA GLN A 104 10.94 16.55 -33.15
C GLN A 104 12.17 15.75 -32.74
N VAL A 105 13.07 16.37 -31.98
CA VAL A 105 14.23 15.68 -31.40
C VAL A 105 13.78 14.59 -30.41
N MET A 106 12.81 14.90 -29.55
CA MET A 106 12.29 13.93 -28.58
C MET A 106 11.54 12.77 -29.25
N ASN A 107 10.77 13.04 -30.30
CA ASN A 107 10.12 12.00 -31.10
C ASN A 107 11.15 11.11 -31.82
N ALA A 108 12.22 11.70 -32.37
CA ALA A 108 13.31 10.93 -32.96
C ALA A 108 14.04 10.08 -31.93
N LEU A 109 14.26 10.61 -30.72
CA LEU A 109 14.83 9.85 -29.61
C LEU A 109 13.94 8.67 -29.20
N LEU A 110 12.63 8.88 -29.11
CA LEU A 110 11.66 7.82 -28.82
C LEU A 110 11.68 6.73 -29.91
N GLY A 111 11.76 7.16 -31.17
CA GLY A 111 11.94 6.27 -32.32
C GLY A 111 13.19 5.42 -32.20
N LEU A 112 14.34 6.04 -31.92
CA LEU A 112 15.62 5.34 -31.76
C LEU A 112 15.61 4.31 -30.62
N ILE A 113 14.93 4.60 -29.51
CA ILE A 113 14.79 3.66 -28.38
C ILE A 113 13.93 2.46 -28.75
N THR A 114 12.91 2.70 -29.59
CA THR A 114 11.98 1.66 -30.02
C THR A 114 12.58 0.78 -31.11
N GLU A 115 13.28 1.40 -32.06
CA GLU A 115 13.93 0.77 -33.21
C GLU A 115 15.41 1.15 -33.18
N PRO A 116 16.25 0.38 -32.46
CA PRO A 116 17.67 0.67 -32.33
C PRO A 116 18.39 0.56 -33.68
N GLU A 117 19.36 1.44 -33.95
CA GLU A 117 20.16 1.41 -35.17
C GLU A 117 21.45 0.61 -34.93
N PRO A 118 21.56 -0.61 -35.45
CA PRO A 118 22.62 -1.54 -35.05
C PRO A 118 23.98 -1.26 -35.67
N ASP A 119 24.04 -0.50 -36.77
CA ASP A 119 25.27 -0.27 -37.53
C ASP A 119 26.19 0.77 -36.86
N HIS A 120 25.70 1.43 -35.79
CA HIS A 120 26.43 2.44 -35.01
C HIS A 120 26.31 2.22 -33.49
N PRO A 121 26.80 1.09 -32.95
CA PRO A 121 26.76 0.85 -31.51
C PRO A 121 27.79 1.75 -30.81
N LEU A 122 27.35 2.46 -29.78
CA LEU A 122 28.24 3.21 -28.87
C LEU A 122 28.87 2.32 -27.80
N ARG A 123 28.44 1.06 -27.73
CA ARG A 123 28.90 0.02 -26.80
C ARG A 123 29.61 -1.07 -27.58
N GLY A 124 30.92 -1.18 -27.40
CA GLY A 124 31.77 -2.13 -28.15
C GLY A 124 31.51 -3.61 -27.83
N ASP A 125 30.69 -3.92 -26.83
CA ASP A 125 30.33 -5.27 -26.38
C ASP A 125 29.03 -5.81 -27.01
N LEU A 126 28.37 -5.06 -27.90
CA LEU A 126 27.05 -5.40 -28.45
C LEU A 126 27.11 -5.75 -29.95
N GLU A 127 27.30 -7.03 -30.27
CA GLU A 127 26.81 -7.60 -31.53
C GLU A 127 25.30 -7.89 -31.40
N LEU A 128 24.50 -7.42 -32.36
CA LEU A 128 23.03 -7.48 -32.41
C LEU A 128 22.38 -8.77 -31.88
N LYS A 129 22.95 -9.93 -32.20
CA LYS A 129 22.43 -11.23 -31.71
C LYS A 129 22.48 -11.36 -30.20
N GLY A 130 23.54 -10.83 -29.57
CA GLY A 130 23.65 -10.74 -28.13
C GLY A 130 22.76 -9.64 -27.55
N TYR A 131 22.44 -8.58 -28.31
CA TYR A 131 21.62 -7.47 -27.80
C TYR A 131 20.18 -7.89 -27.52
N GLU A 132 19.50 -8.58 -28.46
CA GLU A 132 18.12 -9.04 -28.25
C GLU A 132 18.02 -10.08 -27.12
N GLU A 133 18.95 -11.03 -27.07
CA GLU A 133 19.02 -12.04 -26.00
C GLU A 133 19.37 -11.43 -24.63
N ASN A 134 20.34 -10.49 -24.59
CA ASN A 134 20.71 -9.81 -23.35
C ASN A 134 19.65 -8.81 -22.91
N ILE A 135 18.91 -8.16 -23.81
CA ILE A 135 17.74 -7.34 -23.43
C ILE A 135 16.67 -8.24 -22.86
N ALA A 136 16.30 -9.34 -23.51
CA ALA A 136 15.31 -10.26 -22.96
C ALA A 136 15.73 -10.79 -21.58
N ALA A 137 17.02 -11.08 -21.36
CA ALA A 137 17.55 -11.54 -20.07
C ALA A 137 17.63 -10.42 -19.00
N LYS A 138 18.08 -9.23 -19.38
CA LYS A 138 18.30 -8.08 -18.48
C LYS A 138 17.00 -7.35 -18.16
N PHE A 139 16.05 -7.30 -19.09
CA PHE A 139 14.67 -6.88 -18.84
C PHE A 139 13.81 -7.96 -18.19
N LYS A 140 14.13 -9.26 -18.30
CA LYS A 140 13.56 -10.27 -17.39
C LYS A 140 13.94 -10.02 -15.93
N GLY A 141 15.16 -9.53 -15.68
CA GLY A 141 15.66 -9.23 -14.33
C GLY A 141 15.27 -7.84 -13.79
N ILE A 142 15.17 -6.81 -14.65
CA ILE A 142 14.93 -5.41 -14.23
C ILE A 142 13.53 -4.93 -14.61
N GLY A 143 12.94 -5.42 -15.70
CA GLY A 143 11.62 -5.03 -16.21
C GLY A 143 10.42 -5.70 -15.53
N ASN A 144 10.67 -6.57 -14.55
CA ASN A 144 9.63 -7.23 -13.74
C ASN A 144 9.77 -6.98 -12.23
N MET A 145 10.75 -6.19 -11.78
CA MET A 145 10.89 -5.89 -10.36
C MET A 145 9.64 -5.16 -9.87
N ARG A 146 8.85 -5.83 -9.04
CA ARG A 146 7.66 -5.24 -8.43
C ARG A 146 8.08 -4.45 -7.22
N THR A 147 7.88 -3.14 -7.24
CA THR A 147 7.99 -2.32 -6.04
C THR A 147 6.64 -2.31 -5.33
N ILE A 148 6.57 -2.95 -4.16
CA ILE A 148 5.36 -3.04 -3.34
C ILE A 148 5.49 -2.08 -2.15
N LEU A 149 4.71 -0.99 -2.19
CA LEU A 149 4.66 -0.02 -1.11
C LEU A 149 3.52 -0.37 -0.13
N VAL A 150 3.87 -0.52 1.15
CA VAL A 150 2.96 -0.84 2.24
C VAL A 150 2.79 0.38 3.14
N THR A 151 1.65 1.06 2.99
CA THR A 151 1.28 2.16 3.90
C THR A 151 0.79 1.59 5.22
N GLY A 152 1.10 2.23 6.35
CA GLY A 152 0.79 1.68 7.68
C GLY A 152 1.67 0.46 8.01
N GLY A 153 2.84 0.36 7.38
CA GLY A 153 3.78 -0.76 7.50
C GLY A 153 4.36 -0.95 8.91
N THR A 154 4.23 0.04 9.78
CA THR A 154 4.71 -0.01 11.16
C THR A 154 3.67 -0.57 12.16
N GLY A 155 2.43 -0.79 11.73
CA GLY A 155 1.35 -1.34 12.56
C GLY A 155 1.34 -2.87 12.63
N LEU A 156 0.33 -3.43 13.31
CA LEU A 156 0.13 -4.87 13.51
C LEU A 156 0.24 -5.67 12.19
N VAL A 157 -0.58 -5.32 11.21
CA VAL A 157 -0.64 -6.04 9.92
C VAL A 157 0.62 -5.77 9.10
N GLY A 158 1.13 -4.55 9.10
CA GLY A 158 2.35 -4.17 8.37
C GLY A 158 3.59 -4.93 8.84
N ARG A 159 3.78 -5.04 10.17
CA ARG A 159 4.87 -5.81 10.78
C ARG A 159 4.74 -7.31 10.52
N ALA A 160 3.51 -7.83 10.52
CA ALA A 160 3.26 -9.21 10.15
C ALA A 160 3.65 -9.49 8.70
N ILE A 161 3.22 -8.64 7.75
CA ILE A 161 3.62 -8.76 6.33
C ILE A 161 5.14 -8.68 6.20
N GLN A 162 5.78 -7.70 6.86
CA GLN A 162 7.23 -7.56 6.85
C GLN A 162 7.95 -8.84 7.29
N LYS A 163 7.50 -9.45 8.39
CA LYS A 163 8.05 -10.72 8.90
C LYS A 163 7.90 -11.84 7.87
N ILE A 164 6.71 -12.01 7.29
CA ILE A 164 6.43 -13.08 6.32
C ILE A 164 7.26 -12.90 5.04
N VAL A 165 7.28 -11.70 4.43
CA VAL A 165 8.02 -11.48 3.17
C VAL A 165 9.54 -11.56 3.33
N THR A 166 10.05 -11.33 4.55
CA THR A 166 11.49 -11.41 4.83
C THR A 166 11.91 -12.85 5.13
N ASN A 167 11.08 -13.62 5.84
CA ASN A 167 11.50 -14.91 6.41
C ASN A 167 10.91 -16.13 5.69
N GLU A 168 9.71 -16.02 5.12
CA GLU A 168 8.95 -17.18 4.61
C GLU A 168 8.68 -17.08 3.11
N GLU A 169 8.39 -15.87 2.61
CA GLU A 169 7.82 -15.62 1.28
C GLU A 169 8.68 -14.68 0.42
N SER A 170 9.99 -14.60 0.70
CA SER A 170 10.90 -13.72 -0.03
C SER A 170 10.99 -14.09 -1.51
N ARG A 171 10.99 -13.07 -2.38
CA ARG A 171 11.14 -13.23 -3.83
C ARG A 171 12.13 -12.20 -4.35
N SER A 172 13.01 -12.62 -5.26
CA SER A 172 14.05 -11.75 -5.82
C SER A 172 13.52 -10.73 -6.84
N ASP A 173 12.30 -10.91 -7.35
CA ASP A 173 11.61 -9.98 -8.25
C ASP A 173 10.68 -9.00 -7.50
N GLU A 174 10.77 -8.91 -6.17
CA GLU A 174 9.94 -8.04 -5.36
C GLU A 174 10.79 -7.16 -4.42
N ASN A 175 10.55 -5.85 -4.46
CA ASN A 175 11.11 -4.88 -3.53
C ASN A 175 10.00 -4.35 -2.61
N TRP A 176 10.07 -4.69 -1.33
CA TRP A 176 9.05 -4.35 -0.33
C TRP A 176 9.44 -3.11 0.48
N ILE A 177 8.59 -2.09 0.48
CA ILE A 177 8.82 -0.83 1.19
C ILE A 177 7.71 -0.63 2.22
N PHE A 178 8.07 -0.46 3.49
CA PHE A 178 7.13 -0.27 4.59
C PHE A 178 7.25 1.15 5.14
N ILE A 179 6.17 1.92 5.09
CA ILE A 179 6.15 3.30 5.60
C ILE A 179 5.19 3.46 6.77
N GLY A 180 5.54 4.33 7.70
CA GLY A 180 4.67 4.81 8.77
C GLY A 180 4.37 6.31 8.60
N SER A 181 3.77 6.89 9.65
CA SER A 181 3.44 8.33 9.69
C SER A 181 4.65 9.25 9.86
N LYS A 182 5.84 8.71 10.14
CA LYS A 182 7.08 9.50 10.21
C LYS A 182 7.63 9.80 8.82
N GLU A 183 7.37 8.94 7.86
CA GLU A 183 7.82 9.05 6.48
C GLU A 183 6.87 9.92 5.64
N ALA A 184 5.55 9.82 5.87
CA ALA A 184 4.56 10.68 5.23
C ALA A 184 3.27 10.84 6.05
N ASP A 185 2.73 12.05 6.02
CA ASP A 185 1.37 12.32 6.45
C ASP A 185 0.43 12.08 5.27
N LEU A 186 -0.28 10.96 5.28
CA LEU A 186 -1.16 10.57 4.19
C LEU A 186 -2.43 11.45 4.09
N THR A 187 -2.67 12.36 5.04
CA THR A 187 -3.75 13.36 4.92
C THR A 187 -3.39 14.51 4.00
N ASP A 188 -2.10 14.66 3.64
CA ASP A 188 -1.57 15.65 2.70
C ASP A 188 -1.18 14.98 1.36
N ILE A 189 -1.85 15.39 0.28
CA ILE A 189 -1.60 14.83 -1.06
C ILE A 189 -0.18 15.08 -1.54
N GLU A 190 0.44 16.21 -1.20
CA GLU A 190 1.81 16.51 -1.64
C GLU A 190 2.82 15.62 -0.91
N SER A 191 2.57 15.29 0.36
CA SER A 191 3.34 14.27 1.09
C SER A 191 3.22 12.89 0.43
N VAL A 192 2.01 12.51 0.00
CA VAL A 192 1.78 11.23 -0.72
C VAL A 192 2.51 11.23 -2.07
N ARG A 193 2.38 12.28 -2.88
CA ARG A 193 3.08 12.40 -4.17
C ARG A 193 4.58 12.27 -4.04
N LYS A 194 5.20 12.90 -3.03
CA LYS A 194 6.64 12.77 -2.76
C LYS A 194 7.07 11.33 -2.50
N ILE A 195 6.28 10.56 -1.75
CA ILE A 195 6.54 9.14 -1.51
C ILE A 195 6.41 8.32 -2.79
N PHE A 196 5.37 8.56 -3.58
CA PHE A 196 5.14 7.84 -4.83
C PHE A 196 6.21 8.17 -5.88
N GLN A 197 6.65 9.42 -5.97
CA GLN A 197 7.77 9.84 -6.82
C GLN A 197 9.12 9.28 -6.34
N LYS A 198 9.33 9.16 -5.02
CA LYS A 198 10.56 8.58 -4.48
C LYS A 198 10.70 7.09 -4.80
N TYR A 199 9.61 6.33 -4.68
CA TYR A 199 9.67 4.87 -4.71
C TYR A 199 9.12 4.24 -6.00
N HIS A 200 8.35 4.97 -6.80
CA HIS A 200 7.70 4.48 -8.02
C HIS A 200 7.02 3.11 -7.81
N PRO A 201 6.07 3.00 -6.88
CA PRO A 201 5.43 1.72 -6.57
C PRO A 201 4.68 1.18 -7.81
N THR A 202 4.83 -0.11 -8.09
CA THR A 202 3.97 -0.79 -9.07
C THR A 202 2.76 -1.42 -8.39
N HIS A 203 2.87 -1.73 -7.10
CA HIS A 203 1.80 -2.30 -6.27
C HIS A 203 1.72 -1.57 -4.92
N ILE A 204 0.53 -1.48 -4.37
CA ILE A 204 0.27 -0.89 -3.05
C ILE A 204 -0.49 -1.88 -2.17
N ILE A 205 -0.06 -2.00 -0.91
CA ILE A 205 -0.90 -2.49 0.19
C ILE A 205 -1.27 -1.30 1.07
N HIS A 206 -2.54 -0.94 1.09
CA HIS A 206 -3.03 0.21 1.83
C HIS A 206 -3.62 -0.20 3.19
N LEU A 207 -2.78 -0.20 4.24
CA LEU A 207 -3.17 -0.54 5.62
C LEU A 207 -3.35 0.70 6.50
N ALA A 208 -2.80 1.85 6.10
CA ALA A 208 -2.86 3.07 6.90
C ALA A 208 -4.30 3.53 7.10
N ALA A 209 -4.64 3.91 8.33
CA ALA A 209 -5.92 4.49 8.68
C ALA A 209 -5.80 5.24 10.00
N MET A 210 -6.64 6.24 10.21
CA MET A 210 -6.90 6.73 11.56
C MET A 210 -7.78 5.70 12.26
N VAL A 211 -7.16 4.95 13.17
CA VAL A 211 -7.80 3.91 13.98
C VAL A 211 -7.87 4.34 15.45
N GLY A 212 -8.83 3.80 16.17
CA GLY A 212 -8.95 3.98 17.61
C GLY A 212 -9.96 3.02 18.21
N GLY A 213 -10.00 2.97 19.54
CA GLY A 213 -11.01 2.18 20.24
C GLY A 213 -12.44 2.66 19.95
N LEU A 214 -13.43 1.85 20.32
CA LEU A 214 -14.84 2.11 20.07
C LEU A 214 -15.31 3.49 20.58
N PHE A 215 -14.90 3.90 21.78
CA PHE A 215 -15.26 5.21 22.33
C PHE A 215 -14.56 6.37 21.62
N HIS A 216 -13.32 6.18 21.14
CA HIS A 216 -12.63 7.21 20.37
C HIS A 216 -13.40 7.48 19.08
N ASN A 217 -13.81 6.41 18.37
CA ASN A 217 -14.68 6.48 17.19
C ASN A 217 -16.00 7.18 17.49
N LEU A 218 -16.70 6.74 18.53
CA LEU A 218 -18.02 7.27 18.91
C LEU A 218 -18.01 8.78 19.12
N ARG A 219 -17.01 9.30 19.84
CA ARG A 219 -16.90 10.74 20.12
C ARG A 219 -16.44 11.57 18.94
N ASN A 220 -15.78 10.95 17.97
CA ASN A 220 -15.06 11.66 16.92
C ASN A 220 -15.50 11.22 15.52
N ASN A 221 -16.74 10.74 15.35
CA ASN A 221 -17.25 10.21 14.07
C ASN A 221 -16.92 11.12 12.88
N LEU A 222 -17.14 12.43 13.00
CA LEU A 222 -16.77 13.40 11.94
C LEU A 222 -15.27 13.40 11.64
N LYS A 223 -14.42 13.46 12.67
CA LYS A 223 -12.96 13.43 12.50
C LYS A 223 -12.49 12.11 11.88
N PHE A 224 -13.06 10.98 12.31
CA PHE A 224 -12.76 9.68 11.73
C PHE A 224 -13.16 9.61 10.27
N PHE A 225 -14.33 10.15 9.91
CA PHE A 225 -14.77 10.21 8.52
C PHE A 225 -13.82 11.07 7.69
N LEU A 226 -13.63 12.34 8.06
CA LEU A 226 -12.82 13.30 7.29
C LEU A 226 -11.37 12.84 7.14
N THR A 227 -10.74 12.39 8.22
CA THR A 227 -9.33 11.97 8.18
C THR A 227 -9.15 10.72 7.34
N ASN A 228 -9.98 9.68 7.52
CA ASN A 228 -9.85 8.47 6.72
C ASN A 228 -10.22 8.71 5.26
N MET A 229 -11.22 9.54 4.95
CA MET A 229 -11.53 9.91 3.56
C MET A 229 -10.32 10.58 2.90
N LYS A 230 -9.68 11.56 3.55
CA LYS A 230 -8.46 12.20 3.02
C LYS A 230 -7.34 11.18 2.78
N ILE A 231 -7.05 10.33 3.76
CA ILE A 231 -6.01 9.29 3.62
C ILE A 231 -6.31 8.38 2.42
N ASN A 232 -7.54 7.86 2.35
CA ASN A 232 -7.92 6.89 1.34
C ASN A 232 -7.94 7.53 -0.06
N GLU A 233 -8.53 8.72 -0.20
CA GLU A 233 -8.61 9.48 -1.45
C GLU A 233 -7.21 9.83 -1.95
N ASN A 234 -6.35 10.37 -1.09
CA ASN A 234 -5.00 10.75 -1.49
C ASN A 234 -4.20 9.55 -1.99
N VAL A 235 -4.25 8.42 -1.27
CA VAL A 235 -3.51 7.21 -1.66
C VAL A 235 -4.07 6.61 -2.96
N LEU A 236 -5.39 6.45 -3.07
CA LEU A 236 -6.01 5.86 -4.28
C LEU A 236 -5.87 6.76 -5.51
N SER A 237 -5.97 8.08 -5.32
CA SER A 237 -5.73 9.05 -6.39
C SER A 237 -4.28 9.02 -6.86
N ALA A 238 -3.31 9.00 -5.93
CA ALA A 238 -1.90 8.85 -6.25
C ALA A 238 -1.60 7.50 -6.94
N CYS A 239 -2.26 6.41 -6.54
CA CYS A 239 -2.17 5.13 -7.25
C CYS A 239 -2.54 5.29 -8.73
N ASN A 240 -3.62 6.02 -9.03
CA ASN A 240 -4.04 6.23 -10.41
C ASN A 240 -3.08 7.17 -11.16
N GLU A 241 -2.69 8.28 -10.54
CA GLU A 241 -1.77 9.29 -11.08
C GLU A 241 -0.41 8.67 -11.46
N PHE A 242 0.15 7.80 -10.61
CA PHE A 242 1.44 7.15 -10.81
C PHE A 242 1.33 5.76 -11.47
N ASN A 243 0.19 5.43 -12.06
CA ASN A 243 0.00 4.20 -12.84
C ASN A 243 0.27 2.90 -12.05
N VAL A 244 -0.05 2.88 -10.75
CA VAL A 244 0.04 1.67 -9.91
C VAL A 244 -0.87 0.59 -10.50
N GLN A 245 -0.29 -0.59 -10.75
CA GLN A 245 -0.96 -1.70 -11.42
C GLN A 245 -2.04 -2.33 -10.53
N LYS A 246 -1.75 -2.46 -9.23
CA LYS A 246 -2.64 -3.10 -8.26
C LYS A 246 -2.58 -2.42 -6.91
N CYS A 247 -3.74 -2.13 -6.34
CA CYS A 247 -3.88 -1.58 -4.99
C CYS A 247 -4.77 -2.52 -4.18
N VAL A 248 -4.28 -2.99 -3.04
CA VAL A 248 -5.04 -3.82 -2.09
C VAL A 248 -5.23 -3.02 -0.81
N SER A 249 -6.44 -2.49 -0.63
CA SER A 249 -6.79 -1.76 0.59
C SER A 249 -7.30 -2.67 1.70
N CYS A 250 -7.26 -2.20 2.94
CA CYS A 250 -7.76 -2.94 4.10
C CYS A 250 -9.07 -2.33 4.61
N LEU A 251 -10.18 -3.08 4.52
CA LEU A 251 -11.46 -2.74 5.12
C LEU A 251 -11.58 -3.35 6.53
N SER A 252 -12.80 -3.56 7.02
CA SER A 252 -13.07 -4.17 8.32
C SER A 252 -14.49 -4.71 8.37
N THR A 253 -14.76 -5.76 9.15
CA THR A 253 -16.12 -6.26 9.38
C THR A 253 -17.07 -5.25 10.05
N CYS A 254 -16.56 -4.18 10.66
CA CYS A 254 -17.41 -3.11 11.21
C CYS A 254 -18.09 -2.24 10.14
N ILE A 255 -17.74 -2.42 8.86
CA ILE A 255 -18.40 -1.73 7.76
C ILE A 255 -19.76 -2.34 7.43
N PHE A 256 -20.02 -3.60 7.78
CA PHE A 256 -21.27 -4.25 7.38
C PHE A 256 -22.50 -3.60 8.04
N PRO A 257 -23.69 -3.76 7.46
CA PRO A 257 -24.92 -3.25 8.03
C PRO A 257 -25.16 -3.77 9.45
N ASP A 258 -25.70 -2.93 10.32
CA ASP A 258 -26.03 -3.32 11.70
C ASP A 258 -27.15 -4.36 11.73
N LYS A 259 -28.22 -4.10 10.96
CA LYS A 259 -29.36 -5.02 10.76
C LYS A 259 -29.11 -5.84 9.50
N THR A 260 -28.63 -7.07 9.68
CA THR A 260 -28.26 -7.97 8.58
C THR A 260 -28.59 -9.43 8.90
N SER A 261 -28.69 -10.28 7.87
CA SER A 261 -28.63 -11.73 8.02
C SER A 261 -27.17 -12.20 8.22
N TYR A 262 -27.01 -13.40 8.80
CA TYR A 262 -25.72 -14.05 8.98
C TYR A 262 -25.70 -15.41 8.27
N PRO A 263 -24.53 -15.86 7.78
CA PRO A 263 -23.26 -15.12 7.76
C PRO A 263 -23.29 -13.93 6.79
N ILE A 264 -22.48 -12.89 7.06
CA ILE A 264 -22.28 -11.77 6.13
C ILE A 264 -21.22 -12.14 5.09
N ASP A 265 -21.48 -11.80 3.82
CA ASP A 265 -20.54 -11.98 2.71
C ASP A 265 -20.19 -10.64 2.04
N GLU A 266 -19.28 -10.66 1.05
CA GLU A 266 -18.77 -9.46 0.41
C GLU A 266 -19.82 -8.68 -0.41
N THR A 267 -20.95 -9.31 -0.77
CA THR A 267 -22.04 -8.66 -1.49
C THR A 267 -22.90 -7.79 -0.58
N MET A 268 -22.79 -7.96 0.74
CA MET A 268 -23.67 -7.33 1.73
C MET A 268 -23.15 -5.99 2.27
N ILE A 269 -21.96 -5.54 1.85
CA ILE A 269 -21.26 -4.36 2.40
C ILE A 269 -22.16 -3.11 2.44
N HIS A 270 -22.97 -2.89 1.40
CA HIS A 270 -23.79 -1.68 1.22
C HIS A 270 -25.28 -1.87 1.49
N ASN A 271 -25.70 -3.03 1.99
CA ASN A 271 -27.12 -3.41 2.14
C ASN A 271 -27.78 -2.85 3.42
N GLY A 272 -27.54 -1.58 3.73
CA GLY A 272 -28.06 -0.89 4.91
C GLY A 272 -26.98 -0.14 5.70
N PRO A 273 -27.37 0.70 6.68
CA PRO A 273 -26.44 1.52 7.44
C PRO A 273 -25.56 0.67 8.38
N PRO A 274 -24.28 1.05 8.60
CA PRO A 274 -23.44 0.43 9.62
C PRO A 274 -23.93 0.83 11.02
N HIS A 275 -23.35 0.24 12.07
CA HIS A 275 -23.70 0.58 13.45
C HIS A 275 -23.34 2.04 13.78
N GLU A 276 -24.24 2.73 14.48
CA GLU A 276 -24.15 4.17 14.83
C GLU A 276 -22.90 4.53 15.65
N SER A 277 -22.31 3.56 16.35
CA SER A 277 -21.18 3.85 17.25
C SER A 277 -19.91 4.34 16.55
N ASN A 278 -19.75 4.03 15.27
CA ASN A 278 -18.52 4.29 14.51
C ASN A 278 -18.83 4.52 13.03
N PHE A 279 -20.02 5.06 12.73
CA PHE A 279 -20.50 5.25 11.36
C PHE A 279 -19.51 6.06 10.51
N GLY A 280 -18.83 7.05 11.08
CA GLY A 280 -17.86 7.87 10.35
C GLY A 280 -16.67 7.06 9.83
N TYR A 281 -16.12 6.19 10.66
CA TYR A 281 -15.08 5.25 10.24
C TYR A 281 -15.62 4.20 9.27
N SER A 282 -16.78 3.62 9.56
CA SER A 282 -17.39 2.57 8.74
C SER A 282 -17.70 3.06 7.33
N TYR A 283 -18.32 4.24 7.18
CA TYR A 283 -18.59 4.82 5.87
C TYR A 283 -17.30 5.20 5.13
N ALA A 284 -16.30 5.79 5.80
CA ALA A 284 -15.03 6.10 5.15
C ALA A 284 -14.34 4.84 4.59
N LYS A 285 -14.44 3.70 5.29
CA LYS A 285 -13.97 2.40 4.78
C LYS A 285 -14.85 1.85 3.66
N ARG A 286 -16.18 1.99 3.72
CA ARG A 286 -17.07 1.61 2.60
C ARG A 286 -16.75 2.39 1.33
N MET A 287 -16.36 3.65 1.43
CA MET A 287 -16.03 4.47 0.26
C MET A 287 -14.77 4.00 -0.47
N ILE A 288 -13.88 3.23 0.17
CA ILE A 288 -12.79 2.55 -0.55
C ILE A 288 -13.34 1.61 -1.62
N ASP A 289 -14.37 0.81 -1.30
CA ASP A 289 -14.99 -0.11 -2.27
C ASP A 289 -15.65 0.65 -3.43
N VAL A 290 -16.29 1.78 -3.13
CA VAL A 290 -16.88 2.66 -4.16
C VAL A 290 -15.79 3.24 -5.07
N LEU A 291 -14.70 3.74 -4.49
CA LEU A 291 -13.56 4.27 -5.24
C LEU A 291 -12.90 3.19 -6.10
N ASN A 292 -12.70 1.99 -5.56
CA ASN A 292 -12.14 0.85 -6.30
C ASN A 292 -12.97 0.54 -7.56
N LYS A 293 -14.30 0.47 -7.41
CA LYS A 293 -15.22 0.25 -8.54
C LYS A 293 -15.20 1.39 -9.54
N GLY A 294 -15.16 2.64 -9.06
CA GLY A 294 -15.03 3.82 -9.92
C GLY A 294 -13.75 3.80 -10.76
N TYR A 295 -12.59 3.56 -10.14
CA TYR A 295 -11.31 3.48 -10.86
C TYR A 295 -11.25 2.29 -11.83
N ALA A 296 -11.87 1.15 -11.48
CA ALA A 296 -11.98 0.03 -12.40
C ALA A 296 -12.84 0.37 -13.63
N GLN A 297 -13.98 1.03 -13.43
CA GLN A 297 -14.91 1.39 -14.50
C GLN A 297 -14.32 2.46 -15.44
N GLU A 298 -13.70 3.50 -14.90
CA GLU A 298 -13.24 4.65 -15.69
C GLU A 298 -11.84 4.45 -16.28
N TYR A 299 -10.94 3.76 -15.56
CA TYR A 299 -9.52 3.64 -15.92
C TYR A 299 -9.04 2.18 -16.06
N GLY A 300 -9.91 1.19 -15.86
CA GLY A 300 -9.50 -0.23 -15.92
C GLY A 300 -8.55 -0.65 -14.79
N ARG A 301 -8.51 0.10 -13.67
CA ARG A 301 -7.61 -0.19 -12.54
C ARG A 301 -8.01 -1.44 -11.78
N LYS A 302 -7.02 -2.22 -11.35
CA LYS A 302 -7.20 -3.39 -10.48
C LYS A 302 -7.05 -3.02 -9.02
N TYR A 303 -7.94 -2.15 -8.55
CA TYR A 303 -7.99 -1.78 -7.13
C TYR A 303 -9.04 -2.64 -6.44
N THR A 304 -8.64 -3.27 -5.34
CA THR A 304 -9.47 -4.19 -4.58
C THR A 304 -9.26 -3.94 -3.09
N ALA A 305 -9.97 -4.69 -2.26
CA ALA A 305 -9.79 -4.63 -0.83
C ALA A 305 -9.97 -5.98 -0.16
N VAL A 306 -9.38 -6.12 1.01
CA VAL A 306 -9.60 -7.28 1.88
C VAL A 306 -10.40 -6.88 3.10
N ILE A 307 -11.19 -7.81 3.64
CA ILE A 307 -12.03 -7.59 4.82
C ILE A 307 -11.60 -8.57 5.92
N PRO A 308 -10.60 -8.21 6.74
CA PRO A 308 -10.24 -9.05 7.87
C PRO A 308 -11.31 -8.98 8.98
N CYS A 309 -11.42 -10.07 9.74
CA CYS A 309 -12.16 -10.09 11.01
C CYS A 309 -11.30 -9.46 12.13
N ASN A 310 -11.44 -9.93 13.39
CA ASN A 310 -10.68 -9.37 14.50
C ASN A 310 -9.22 -9.84 14.45
N VAL A 311 -8.32 -8.95 14.06
CA VAL A 311 -6.87 -9.26 13.96
C VAL A 311 -6.20 -9.14 15.31
N PHE A 312 -5.30 -10.07 15.64
CA PHE A 312 -4.42 -10.00 16.81
C PHE A 312 -3.03 -10.56 16.50
N GLY A 313 -2.02 -10.17 17.28
CA GLY A 313 -0.67 -10.71 17.13
C GLY A 313 0.45 -9.85 17.72
N PRO A 314 1.72 -10.20 17.44
CA PRO A 314 2.87 -9.35 17.71
C PRO A 314 2.69 -7.92 17.19
N TYR A 315 3.26 -6.93 17.90
CA TYR A 315 3.17 -5.51 17.55
C TYR A 315 1.75 -4.90 17.57
N ASP A 316 0.75 -5.54 18.18
CA ASP A 316 -0.58 -4.93 18.39
C ASP A 316 -0.53 -3.67 19.31
N ASN A 317 -1.66 -2.98 19.44
CA ASN A 317 -1.86 -1.95 20.43
C ASN A 317 -2.42 -2.59 21.70
N TYR A 318 -1.58 -2.70 22.72
CA TYR A 318 -1.89 -3.28 24.03
C TYR A 318 -2.35 -2.22 25.04
N ASN A 319 -2.53 -0.95 24.63
CA ASN A 319 -2.99 0.11 25.52
C ASN A 319 -4.40 -0.15 26.05
N LEU A 320 -4.55 -0.17 27.38
CA LEU A 320 -5.82 -0.58 28.02
C LEU A 320 -7.00 0.35 27.74
N GLU A 321 -6.77 1.58 27.31
CA GLU A 321 -7.83 2.53 26.96
C GLU A 321 -8.34 2.34 25.52
N ASN A 322 -7.45 1.93 24.60
CA ASN A 322 -7.70 1.98 23.15
C ASN A 322 -7.45 0.66 22.41
N SER A 323 -7.09 -0.42 23.12
CA SER A 323 -6.81 -1.74 22.55
C SER A 323 -8.07 -2.51 22.15
N HIS A 324 -7.89 -3.50 21.28
CA HIS A 324 -8.89 -4.53 21.00
C HIS A 324 -8.96 -5.58 22.12
N VAL A 325 -9.94 -6.49 22.04
CA VAL A 325 -10.24 -7.46 23.11
C VAL A 325 -9.04 -8.32 23.50
N ILE A 326 -8.42 -9.03 22.55
CA ILE A 326 -7.28 -9.92 22.83
C ILE A 326 -6.08 -9.15 23.39
N PRO A 327 -5.57 -8.07 22.76
CA PRO A 327 -4.44 -7.33 23.33
C PRO A 327 -4.76 -6.73 24.71
N ALA A 328 -6.00 -6.30 24.97
CA ALA A 328 -6.43 -5.87 26.29
C ALA A 328 -6.35 -7.01 27.32
N PHE A 329 -6.79 -8.22 26.97
CA PHE A 329 -6.66 -9.39 27.84
C PHE A 329 -5.22 -9.74 28.13
N ILE A 330 -4.37 -9.73 27.11
CA ILE A 330 -2.94 -10.05 27.26
C ILE A 330 -2.32 -9.08 28.27
N HIS A 331 -2.56 -7.77 28.10
CA HIS A 331 -1.99 -6.77 29.00
C HIS A 331 -2.58 -6.83 30.41
N LYS A 332 -3.90 -7.00 30.58
CA LYS A 332 -4.52 -7.15 31.91
C LYS A 332 -4.00 -8.39 32.64
N THR A 333 -3.88 -9.51 31.94
CA THR A 333 -3.37 -10.76 32.53
C THR A 333 -1.90 -10.62 32.91
N TYR A 334 -1.10 -9.96 32.08
CA TYR A 334 0.29 -9.63 32.41
C TYR A 334 0.39 -8.81 33.71
N LEU A 335 -0.40 -7.73 33.84
CA LEU A 335 -0.41 -6.89 35.05
C LEU A 335 -0.89 -7.66 36.27
N ALA A 336 -1.98 -8.42 36.17
CA ALA A 336 -2.50 -9.24 37.26
C ALA A 336 -1.47 -10.27 37.74
N LYS A 337 -0.78 -10.94 36.79
CA LYS A 337 0.28 -11.90 37.11
C LYS A 337 1.48 -11.21 37.77
N LYS A 338 1.92 -10.07 37.23
CA LYS A 338 3.08 -9.32 37.76
C LYS A 338 2.83 -8.75 39.16
N SER A 339 1.62 -8.29 39.43
CA SER A 339 1.23 -7.69 40.72
C SER A 339 0.63 -8.69 41.72
N ASN A 340 0.48 -9.97 41.34
CA ASN A 340 -0.18 -11.00 42.13
C ASN A 340 -1.58 -10.58 42.62
N THR A 341 -2.36 -9.94 41.74
CA THR A 341 -3.73 -9.49 42.01
C THR A 341 -4.74 -10.33 41.23
N PRO A 342 -6.02 -10.37 41.64
CA PRO A 342 -7.08 -10.94 40.82
C PRO A 342 -7.09 -10.31 39.42
N LEU A 343 -7.30 -11.13 38.40
CA LEU A 343 -7.56 -10.66 37.05
C LEU A 343 -8.99 -10.12 37.02
N GLN A 344 -9.10 -8.79 36.98
CA GLN A 344 -10.34 -8.14 36.63
C GLN A 344 -10.58 -8.32 35.13
N ALA A 345 -11.11 -9.50 34.77
CA ALA A 345 -11.46 -9.84 33.40
C ALA A 345 -12.42 -8.80 32.81
N ILE A 346 -13.26 -8.24 33.68
CA ILE A 346 -14.33 -7.31 33.34
C ILE A 346 -14.50 -6.33 34.51
N ASN A 347 -13.86 -5.16 34.49
CA ASN A 347 -14.28 -4.02 35.34
C ASN A 347 -13.71 -2.66 34.94
N PHE A 348 -14.59 -1.63 34.98
CA PHE A 348 -14.30 -0.21 34.76
C PHE A 348 -13.10 0.29 35.57
N CYS A 349 -12.22 1.08 34.94
CA CYS A 349 -11.41 2.04 35.69
C CYS A 349 -12.26 3.31 35.92
N PHE A 350 -12.74 3.52 37.15
CA PHE A 350 -13.36 4.77 37.60
C PHE A 350 -12.27 5.72 38.14
N HIS A 351 -11.59 6.40 37.23
CA HIS A 351 -11.09 7.75 37.49
C HIS A 351 -11.37 8.53 36.22
N TYR A 352 -12.15 9.62 36.34
CA TYR A 352 -12.58 10.52 35.27
C TYR A 352 -12.25 10.07 33.83
N LYS A 353 -13.28 9.71 33.05
CA LYS A 353 -13.25 9.68 31.56
C LYS A 353 -12.80 8.35 30.91
N TYR A 354 -13.65 7.32 31.07
CA TYR A 354 -13.93 6.20 30.15
C TYR A 354 -12.91 5.07 29.97
N SER A 355 -13.42 3.84 29.96
CA SER A 355 -12.71 2.62 29.58
C SER A 355 -13.68 1.58 29.00
N TYR A 356 -13.29 0.83 27.95
CA TYR A 356 -14.04 -0.33 27.48
C TYR A 356 -13.49 -1.57 28.19
N PHE A 357 -14.31 -2.13 29.07
CA PHE A 357 -14.18 -3.49 29.58
C PHE A 357 -15.36 -4.27 29.02
N MET A 358 -15.17 -5.56 28.76
CA MET A 358 -16.20 -6.44 28.21
C MET A 358 -17.38 -6.57 29.15
N PHE A 359 -18.36 -5.72 28.95
CA PHE A 359 -19.63 -5.87 29.61
C PHE A 359 -20.32 -7.16 29.12
N GLY A 360 -20.79 -7.98 30.06
CA GLY A 360 -21.69 -9.09 29.79
C GLY A 360 -21.16 -10.49 30.07
N SER A 361 -21.96 -11.46 29.65
CA SER A 361 -21.83 -12.88 29.99
C SER A 361 -20.61 -13.57 29.37
N GLY A 362 -19.89 -12.90 28.46
CA GLY A 362 -18.80 -13.48 27.69
C GLY A 362 -19.26 -14.42 26.57
N LYS A 363 -20.58 -14.53 26.36
CA LYS A 363 -21.19 -15.36 25.32
C LYS A 363 -21.08 -14.83 23.87
N PRO A 364 -20.87 -13.52 23.59
CA PRO A 364 -20.74 -13.08 22.21
C PRO A 364 -19.63 -13.84 21.47
N LEU A 365 -19.93 -14.23 20.23
CA LEU A 365 -19.04 -15.02 19.38
C LEU A 365 -18.31 -14.10 18.40
N ARG A 366 -17.01 -14.34 18.21
CA ARG A 366 -16.16 -13.56 17.31
C ARG A 366 -15.21 -14.48 16.56
N GLN A 367 -15.01 -14.17 15.28
CA GLN A 367 -13.90 -14.70 14.50
C GLN A 367 -12.65 -13.87 14.77
N PHE A 368 -11.54 -14.53 15.10
CA PHE A 368 -10.22 -13.92 15.25
C PHE A 368 -9.27 -14.50 14.21
N ILE A 369 -8.42 -13.64 13.64
CA ILE A 369 -7.40 -14.04 12.68
C ILE A 369 -6.03 -13.61 13.20
N TYR A 370 -5.08 -14.55 13.19
CA TYR A 370 -3.71 -14.26 13.57
C TYR A 370 -3.05 -13.35 12.53
N SER A 371 -2.32 -12.32 12.97
CA SER A 371 -1.74 -11.33 12.06
C SER A 371 -0.79 -11.96 11.04
N LEU A 372 -0.08 -13.03 11.40
CA LEU A 372 0.81 -13.76 10.49
C LEU A 372 0.04 -14.53 9.41
N ASP A 373 -1.11 -15.12 9.75
CA ASP A 373 -1.98 -15.76 8.75
C ASP A 373 -2.58 -14.72 7.82
N LEU A 374 -3.07 -13.60 8.38
CA LEU A 374 -3.57 -12.49 7.59
C LEU A 374 -2.50 -11.93 6.65
N ALA A 375 -1.24 -11.87 7.09
CA ALA A 375 -0.12 -11.44 6.26
C ALA A 375 0.12 -12.37 5.06
N ARG A 376 0.12 -13.70 5.26
CA ARG A 376 0.22 -14.68 4.17
C ARG A 376 -0.92 -14.50 3.17
N LEU A 377 -2.15 -14.30 3.67
CA LEU A 377 -3.31 -14.04 2.82
C LEU A 377 -3.19 -12.70 2.05
N PHE A 378 -2.73 -11.62 2.67
CA PHE A 378 -2.47 -10.34 1.99
C PHE A 378 -1.47 -10.49 0.85
N ILE A 379 -0.37 -11.19 1.10
CA ILE A 379 0.67 -11.45 0.09
C ILE A 379 0.08 -12.24 -1.08
N TRP A 380 -0.75 -13.25 -0.79
CA TRP A 380 -1.47 -13.99 -1.83
C TRP A 380 -2.43 -13.10 -2.62
N VAL A 381 -3.20 -12.22 -1.96
CA VAL A 381 -4.15 -11.31 -2.62
C VAL A 381 -3.40 -10.38 -3.58
N VAL A 382 -2.30 -9.76 -3.14
CA VAL A 382 -1.47 -8.91 -4.00
C VAL A 382 -0.95 -9.69 -5.20
N ARG A 383 -0.48 -10.92 -5.00
CA ARG A 383 0.14 -11.71 -6.06
C ARG A 383 -0.85 -12.36 -7.03
N ASN A 384 -2.08 -12.69 -6.61
CA ASN A 384 -2.95 -13.60 -7.37
C ASN A 384 -4.43 -13.20 -7.48
N TYR A 385 -4.97 -12.38 -6.56
CA TYR A 385 -6.41 -12.08 -6.55
C TYR A 385 -6.75 -10.93 -7.50
N GLU A 386 -7.48 -11.22 -8.58
CA GLU A 386 -7.69 -10.28 -9.69
C GLU A 386 -9.08 -9.61 -9.70
N GLU A 387 -9.98 -9.96 -8.79
CA GLU A 387 -11.30 -9.33 -8.72
C GLU A 387 -11.23 -7.93 -8.07
N ILE A 388 -12.10 -7.04 -8.55
CA ILE A 388 -12.31 -5.70 -7.95
C ILE A 388 -13.10 -5.79 -6.66
N ASP A 389 -14.08 -6.71 -6.62
CA ASP A 389 -14.88 -6.93 -5.43
C ASP A 389 -14.00 -7.37 -4.25
N PRO A 390 -14.30 -6.93 -3.03
CA PRO A 390 -13.52 -7.33 -1.87
C PRO A 390 -13.56 -8.84 -1.61
N ILE A 391 -12.63 -9.29 -0.79
CA ILE A 391 -12.56 -10.65 -0.25
C ILE A 391 -12.44 -10.66 1.28
N ILE A 392 -13.29 -11.42 1.96
CA ILE A 392 -13.21 -11.63 3.41
C ILE A 392 -12.03 -12.55 3.72
N LEU A 393 -11.13 -12.06 4.58
CA LEU A 393 -10.00 -12.83 5.10
C LEU A 393 -10.31 -13.22 6.55
N SER A 394 -10.97 -14.35 6.72
CA SER A 394 -11.41 -14.85 8.02
C SER A 394 -11.28 -16.37 8.14
N VAL A 395 -11.21 -16.83 9.39
CA VAL A 395 -11.43 -18.23 9.75
C VAL A 395 -12.85 -18.68 9.38
N GLY A 396 -13.15 -19.97 9.48
CA GLY A 396 -14.49 -20.48 9.19
C GLY A 396 -15.55 -19.94 10.17
N GLU A 397 -16.82 -20.15 9.84
CA GLU A 397 -17.94 -19.82 10.73
C GLU A 397 -17.95 -20.78 11.95
N GLU A 398 -17.49 -22.00 11.72
CA GLU A 398 -17.26 -23.06 12.70
C GLU A 398 -16.14 -22.76 13.71
N ASP A 399 -15.22 -21.85 13.35
CA ASP A 399 -14.07 -21.45 14.16
C ASP A 399 -14.36 -20.18 15.02
N GLU A 400 -15.62 -19.76 15.10
CA GLU A 400 -16.03 -18.70 16.02
C GLU A 400 -15.72 -19.10 17.47
N VAL A 401 -15.04 -18.21 18.20
CA VAL A 401 -14.77 -18.39 19.63
C VAL A 401 -15.55 -17.38 20.45
N SER A 402 -16.02 -17.81 21.62
CA SER A 402 -16.62 -16.89 22.56
C SER A 402 -15.56 -15.97 23.14
N ILE A 403 -15.99 -14.78 23.53
CA ILE A 403 -15.14 -13.83 24.25
C ILE A 403 -14.57 -14.46 25.54
N MET A 404 -15.35 -15.30 26.21
CA MET A 404 -14.89 -16.07 27.38
C MET A 404 -13.80 -17.07 27.02
N ASP A 405 -13.93 -17.78 25.90
CA ASP A 405 -12.91 -18.76 25.48
C ASP A 405 -11.63 -18.07 25.01
N ALA A 406 -11.73 -16.89 24.39
CA ALA A 406 -10.59 -16.03 24.12
C ALA A 406 -9.86 -15.61 25.41
N LEU A 407 -10.58 -15.22 26.45
CA LEU A 407 -9.98 -14.92 27.76
C LEU A 407 -9.29 -16.14 28.37
N LYS A 408 -9.96 -17.30 28.37
CA LYS A 408 -9.39 -18.55 28.90
C LYS A 408 -8.11 -18.94 28.16
N ALA A 409 -8.08 -18.76 26.84
CA ALA A 409 -6.89 -19.03 26.04
C ALA A 409 -5.71 -18.15 26.48
N VAL A 410 -5.94 -16.87 26.75
CA VAL A 410 -4.91 -15.94 27.25
C VAL A 410 -4.48 -16.32 28.67
N VAL A 411 -5.42 -16.60 29.57
CA VAL A 411 -5.13 -17.03 30.96
C VAL A 411 -4.27 -18.30 30.96
N LYS A 412 -4.61 -19.26 30.10
CA LYS A 412 -3.83 -20.49 29.92
C LYS A 412 -2.43 -20.20 29.39
N ALA A 413 -2.28 -19.35 28.39
CA ALA A 413 -0.99 -18.97 27.82
C ALA A 413 -0.06 -18.28 28.85
N PHE A 414 -0.63 -17.50 29.76
CA PHE A 414 0.12 -16.92 30.88
C PHE A 414 0.38 -17.90 32.03
N ASP A 415 -0.18 -19.10 32.01
CA ASP A 415 -0.26 -19.98 33.19
C ASP A 415 -0.76 -19.22 34.44
N PHE A 416 -1.74 -18.33 34.27
CA PHE A 416 -2.23 -17.49 35.36
C PHE A 416 -3.13 -18.32 36.30
N LYS A 417 -2.75 -18.37 37.59
CA LYS A 417 -3.45 -19.13 38.65
C LYS A 417 -4.27 -18.27 39.61
N GLY A 418 -4.27 -16.95 39.42
CA GLY A 418 -5.02 -16.03 40.27
C GLY A 418 -6.53 -16.10 40.01
N GLU A 419 -7.29 -15.47 40.91
CA GLU A 419 -8.73 -15.34 40.78
C GLU A 419 -9.11 -14.54 39.52
N ILE A 420 -10.17 -14.95 38.83
CA ILE A 420 -10.74 -14.24 37.68
C ILE A 420 -12.09 -13.67 38.10
N ILE A 421 -12.17 -12.33 38.16
CA ILE A 421 -13.40 -11.62 38.55
C ILE A 421 -14.14 -11.16 37.30
N GLN A 422 -15.40 -11.57 37.17
CA GLN A 422 -16.29 -11.22 36.07
C GLN A 422 -17.46 -10.37 36.57
N ASP A 423 -17.65 -9.18 35.99
CA ASP A 423 -18.86 -8.37 36.20
C ASP A 423 -19.93 -8.70 35.14
N ILE A 424 -20.86 -9.57 35.52
CA ILE A 424 -22.00 -9.99 34.70
C ILE A 424 -23.19 -9.01 34.74
N THR A 425 -23.08 -7.89 35.48
CA THR A 425 -24.19 -6.93 35.63
C THR A 425 -24.35 -6.00 34.43
N LYS A 426 -23.39 -6.00 33.51
CA LYS A 426 -23.34 -5.09 32.36
C LYS A 426 -23.75 -5.81 31.07
N ALA A 427 -24.30 -5.07 30.09
CA ALA A 427 -24.90 -5.67 28.89
C ALA A 427 -23.87 -6.27 27.92
N ASP A 428 -24.19 -7.43 27.34
CA ASP A 428 -23.43 -8.01 26.23
C ASP A 428 -23.44 -7.09 25.01
N GLY A 429 -22.32 -7.05 24.27
CA GLY A 429 -22.30 -6.46 22.93
C GLY A 429 -23.08 -7.30 21.91
N GLN A 430 -23.06 -6.89 20.63
CA GLN A 430 -23.73 -7.65 19.56
C GLN A 430 -23.34 -9.13 19.59
N TYR A 431 -24.33 -10.02 19.63
CA TYR A 431 -24.11 -11.43 19.91
C TYR A 431 -23.23 -12.12 18.85
N LYS A 432 -23.50 -11.87 17.56
CA LYS A 432 -22.74 -12.40 16.42
C LYS A 432 -22.37 -11.32 15.42
N LYS A 433 -21.23 -11.52 14.74
CA LYS A 433 -20.77 -10.78 13.56
C LYS A 433 -20.14 -11.75 12.56
N THR A 434 -20.78 -12.89 12.38
CA THR A 434 -20.27 -14.03 11.62
C THR A 434 -20.08 -13.64 10.17
N ALA A 435 -18.85 -13.71 9.67
CA ALA A 435 -18.49 -13.46 8.28
C ALA A 435 -18.17 -14.77 7.57
N SER A 436 -18.70 -14.95 6.37
CA SER A 436 -18.42 -16.14 5.57
C SER A 436 -17.07 -16.00 4.88
N ASN A 437 -16.25 -17.05 4.93
CA ASN A 437 -15.02 -17.14 4.16
C ASN A 437 -15.17 -18.01 2.90
N ALA A 438 -16.41 -18.25 2.45
CA ALA A 438 -16.71 -19.10 1.30
C ALA A 438 -15.93 -18.67 0.04
N LYS A 439 -15.82 -17.36 -0.21
CA LYS A 439 -15.02 -16.83 -1.33
C LYS A 439 -13.54 -17.18 -1.17
N LEU A 440 -12.95 -16.94 0.01
CA LEU A 440 -11.57 -17.33 0.31
C LEU A 440 -11.34 -18.84 0.11
N ARG A 441 -12.24 -19.68 0.62
CA ARG A 441 -12.14 -21.15 0.50
C ARG A 441 -12.28 -21.65 -0.93
N LYS A 442 -12.97 -20.94 -1.81
CA LYS A 442 -13.00 -21.23 -3.25
C LYS A 442 -11.62 -21.04 -3.90
N TYR A 443 -10.88 -20.00 -3.50
CA TYR A 443 -9.55 -19.71 -4.03
C TYR A 443 -8.43 -20.52 -3.35
N LEU A 444 -8.55 -20.73 -2.05
CA LEU A 444 -7.55 -21.36 -1.19
C LEU A 444 -8.18 -22.42 -0.28
N PRO A 445 -8.67 -23.54 -0.85
CA PRO A 445 -9.34 -24.59 -0.07
C PRO A 445 -8.43 -25.20 1.00
N ASP A 446 -7.14 -25.31 0.69
CA ASP A 446 -6.16 -25.99 1.54
C ASP A 446 -5.43 -25.07 2.52
N PHE A 447 -5.68 -23.76 2.50
CA PHE A 447 -5.03 -22.82 3.43
C PHE A 447 -5.36 -23.21 4.88
N LYS A 448 -4.31 -23.46 5.67
CA LYS A 448 -4.43 -23.82 7.08
C LYS A 448 -4.13 -22.59 7.93
N PHE A 449 -5.12 -22.19 8.72
CA PHE A 449 -4.93 -21.17 9.74
C PHE A 449 -4.12 -21.75 10.90
N THR A 450 -3.33 -20.90 11.55
CA THR A 450 -2.65 -21.23 12.79
C THR A 450 -3.71 -21.55 13.86
N PRO A 451 -3.62 -22.68 14.59
CA PRO A 451 -4.57 -22.99 15.65
C PRO A 451 -4.69 -21.84 16.65
N PHE A 452 -5.92 -21.49 17.04
CA PHE A 452 -6.19 -20.29 17.83
C PHE A 452 -5.35 -20.22 19.12
N GLN A 453 -5.24 -21.35 19.86
CA GLN A 453 -4.43 -21.39 21.07
C GLN A 453 -2.94 -21.13 20.78
N THR A 454 -2.37 -21.72 19.73
CA THR A 454 -0.97 -21.49 19.32
C THR A 454 -0.72 -20.02 18.98
N ALA A 455 -1.63 -19.39 18.23
CA ALA A 455 -1.53 -17.97 17.92
C ALA A 455 -1.61 -17.07 19.17
N ILE A 456 -2.43 -17.45 20.16
CA ILE A 456 -2.49 -16.76 21.47
C ILE A 456 -1.17 -16.95 22.23
N ASP A 457 -0.66 -18.16 22.31
CA ASP A 457 0.59 -18.48 23.01
C ASP A 457 1.76 -17.65 22.43
N GLU A 458 1.90 -17.60 21.11
CA GLU A 458 2.93 -16.80 20.43
C GLU A 458 2.76 -15.29 20.67
N SER A 459 1.52 -14.80 20.65
CA SER A 459 1.23 -13.38 20.91
C SER A 459 1.55 -12.98 22.35
N VAL A 460 1.21 -13.84 23.31
CA VAL A 460 1.52 -13.67 24.73
C VAL A 460 3.03 -13.70 24.94
N GLN A 461 3.73 -14.67 24.36
CA GLN A 461 5.18 -14.78 24.47
C GLN A 461 5.87 -13.54 23.91
N TRP A 462 5.46 -13.08 22.72
CA TRP A 462 6.00 -11.84 22.13
C TRP A 462 5.77 -10.64 23.05
N PHE A 463 4.58 -10.50 23.65
CA PHE A 463 4.28 -9.39 24.54
C PHE A 463 5.12 -9.42 25.82
N ILE A 464 5.37 -10.60 26.40
CA ILE A 464 6.23 -10.75 27.58
C ILE A 464 7.66 -10.34 27.24
N GLU A 465 8.21 -10.83 26.12
CA GLU A 465 9.59 -10.55 25.69
C GLU A 465 9.80 -9.10 25.28
N ASN A 466 8.75 -8.43 24.78
CA ASN A 466 8.83 -7.09 24.21
C ASN A 466 8.00 -6.06 25.01
N TYR A 467 7.69 -6.35 26.29
CA TYR A 467 6.80 -5.51 27.08
C TYR A 467 7.23 -4.03 27.11
N GLU A 468 8.54 -3.76 27.17
CA GLU A 468 9.06 -2.40 27.23
C GLU A 468 8.87 -1.61 25.93
N SER A 469 9.01 -2.25 24.77
CA SER A 469 8.88 -1.63 23.45
C SER A 469 7.46 -1.75 22.85
N ALA A 470 6.60 -2.60 23.43
CA ALA A 470 5.21 -2.76 23.01
C ALA A 470 4.42 -1.45 23.19
N ARG A 471 3.45 -1.23 22.28
CA ARG A 471 2.53 -0.10 22.35
C ARG A 471 1.55 -0.35 23.51
N LYS A 472 1.73 0.32 24.64
CA LYS A 472 0.98 0.09 25.88
C LYS A 472 0.45 1.38 26.49
#